data_AF-A0A530AT44-F1
#
_entry.id   AF-A0A530AT44-F1
#
_cell.length_a   1.000
_cell.length_b   1.000
_cell.length_c   1.000
_cell.angle_alpha   90.00
_cell.angle_beta   90.00
_cell.angle_gamma   90.00
#
_symmetry.space_group_name_H-M   'P 1'
#
loop_
_entity.id
_entity.type
_entity.pdbx_description
1 polymer ?
#
loop_
_entity_poly.entity_id
_entity_poly.type
_entity_poly.pdbx_seq_one_letter_code
_entity_poly.pdbx_strand_id
1 'polypeptide(L)'
;VLKLAPELLLGTGLFDRVHLSDRVAYLTALADMREGAPKRRLELRIRLPREGSGAADNFRPFSLDLLRGEAERDVFMLVLRENDDVAELREELAEAREAAAAAEVAKGRFLAVVSHELRTPLNAIIGFSDMLLHEMFGAFKDPRQKEYVGLVRESGQHLLSVVTSILDVSRIEAGAYATELETFRFVEAVDMCRSMMRPLADAKGIVLATQIAPDAGEINADRRAVQQILINLASNAVKFTPDGGSVVIGAKRVGSRLHFWVSDTGIGIA
;
A
#
# COMPACT_ATOMS: atom_id res chain seq x y z
N VAL A 1 -23.39 35.65 16.17
CA VAL A 1 -23.74 34.28 15.77
C VAL A 1 -25.03 34.27 14.94
N LEU A 2 -26.23 34.15 15.52
CA LEU A 2 -27.43 33.93 14.69
C LEU A 2 -28.07 35.17 14.02
N LYS A 3 -27.67 36.40 14.37
CA LYS A 3 -28.24 37.67 13.85
C LYS A 3 -29.79 37.75 13.92
N LEU A 4 -30.39 37.20 14.98
CA LEU A 4 -31.85 37.16 15.19
C LEU A 4 -32.25 37.90 16.48
N ALA A 5 -33.47 38.45 16.50
CA ALA A 5 -34.10 38.90 17.74
C ALA A 5 -34.35 37.70 18.67
N PRO A 6 -34.09 37.82 20.00
CA PRO A 6 -34.24 36.72 20.95
C PRO A 6 -35.64 36.09 20.98
N GLU A 7 -36.70 36.88 20.76
CA GLU A 7 -38.07 36.37 20.77
C GLU A 7 -38.31 35.29 19.70
N LEU A 8 -37.56 35.33 18.59
CA LEU A 8 -37.67 34.37 17.49
C LEU A 8 -37.04 33.00 17.79
N LEU A 9 -36.38 32.85 18.94
CA LEU A 9 -35.78 31.59 19.40
C LEU A 9 -36.59 30.92 20.51
N LEU A 10 -37.65 31.58 21.01
CA LEU A 10 -38.52 31.04 22.05
C LEU A 10 -39.38 29.88 21.53
N GLY A 11 -39.75 28.96 22.42
CA GLY A 11 -40.54 27.77 22.08
C GLY A 11 -39.79 26.86 21.12
N THR A 12 -40.34 26.65 19.91
CA THR A 12 -39.73 25.83 18.85
C THR A 12 -38.82 26.62 17.91
N GLY A 13 -38.65 27.93 18.12
CA GLY A 13 -38.01 28.83 17.15
C GLY A 13 -36.58 28.45 16.75
N LEU A 14 -35.79 27.84 17.66
CA LEU A 14 -34.48 27.28 17.31
C LEU A 14 -34.61 25.99 16.47
N PHE A 15 -35.51 25.07 16.86
CA PHE A 15 -35.73 23.79 16.18
C PHE A 15 -36.23 23.98 14.75
N ASP A 16 -37.12 24.94 14.52
CA ASP A 16 -37.68 25.25 13.20
C ASP A 16 -36.61 25.68 12.20
N ARG A 17 -35.47 26.17 12.70
CA ARG A 17 -34.30 26.60 11.91
C ARG A 17 -33.26 25.51 11.75
N VAL A 18 -33.36 24.37 12.43
CA VAL A 18 -32.44 23.23 12.25
C VAL A 18 -32.74 22.55 10.92
N HIS A 19 -31.68 22.30 10.14
CA HIS A 19 -31.77 21.58 8.86
C HIS A 19 -32.43 20.21 9.04
N LEU A 20 -33.26 19.79 8.08
CA LEU A 20 -34.12 18.61 8.21
C LEU A 20 -33.34 17.33 8.59
N SER A 21 -32.16 17.12 7.98
CA SER A 21 -31.29 15.97 8.27
C SER A 21 -30.71 15.96 9.69
N ASP A 22 -30.64 17.13 10.34
CA ASP A 22 -29.95 17.29 11.63
C ASP A 22 -30.96 17.29 12.79
N ARG A 23 -32.27 17.32 12.49
CA ARG A 23 -33.36 17.33 13.49
C ARG A 23 -33.40 16.09 14.37
N VAL A 24 -33.11 14.92 13.80
CA VAL A 24 -33.05 13.67 14.58
C VAL A 24 -31.94 13.74 15.62
N ALA A 25 -30.73 14.14 15.22
CA ALA A 25 -29.61 14.29 16.13
C ALA A 25 -29.89 15.32 17.23
N TYR A 26 -30.54 16.44 16.88
CA TYR A 26 -30.97 17.46 17.82
C TYR A 26 -31.97 16.92 18.87
N LEU A 27 -33.02 16.23 18.43
CA LEU A 27 -34.03 15.66 19.33
C LEU A 27 -33.46 14.56 20.21
N THR A 28 -32.59 13.70 19.68
CA THR A 28 -31.87 12.69 20.46
C THR A 28 -30.99 13.34 21.53
N ALA A 29 -30.26 14.41 21.19
CA ALA A 29 -29.45 15.12 22.18
C ALA A 29 -30.31 15.70 23.31
N LEU A 30 -31.48 16.27 23.01
CA LEU A 30 -32.42 16.76 24.03
C LEU A 30 -33.02 15.63 24.88
N ALA A 31 -33.37 14.50 24.27
CA ALA A 31 -33.88 13.33 24.99
C ALA A 31 -32.85 12.82 26.00
N ASP A 32 -31.59 12.70 25.58
CA ASP A 32 -30.51 12.23 26.44
C ASP A 32 -30.20 13.24 27.55
N MET A 33 -30.28 14.54 27.27
CA MET A 33 -30.22 15.57 28.31
C MET A 33 -31.35 15.38 29.31
N ARG A 34 -32.60 15.12 28.89
CA ARG A 34 -33.74 14.86 29.79
C ARG A 34 -33.55 13.61 30.63
N GLU A 35 -32.95 12.56 30.08
CA GLU A 35 -32.70 11.28 30.77
C GLU A 35 -31.57 11.32 31.80
N GLY A 36 -30.83 12.42 31.90
CA GLY A 36 -29.80 12.58 32.92
C GLY A 36 -28.40 12.87 32.39
N ALA A 37 -28.21 12.98 31.06
CA ALA A 37 -26.88 13.28 30.53
C ALA A 37 -26.36 14.64 31.09
N PRO A 38 -25.10 14.70 31.53
CA PRO A 38 -24.52 15.92 32.07
C PRO A 38 -24.20 16.95 30.98
N LYS A 39 -23.85 16.47 29.78
CA LYS A 39 -23.52 17.29 28.61
C LYS A 39 -23.75 16.53 27.31
N ARG A 40 -24.05 17.26 26.22
CA ARG A 40 -24.06 16.75 24.84
C ARG A 40 -23.47 17.78 23.90
N ARG A 41 -22.64 17.32 22.95
CA ARG A 41 -22.15 18.12 21.84
C ARG A 41 -22.69 17.53 20.53
N LEU A 42 -23.15 18.38 19.63
CA LEU A 42 -23.51 18.00 18.27
C LEU A 42 -23.21 19.12 17.28
N GLU A 43 -22.93 18.72 16.04
CA GLU A 43 -22.82 19.64 14.91
C GLU A 43 -24.16 19.65 14.18
N LEU A 44 -24.66 20.84 13.85
CA LEU A 44 -25.92 20.99 13.13
C LEU A 44 -25.91 22.24 12.27
N ARG A 45 -26.75 22.24 11.24
CA ARG A 45 -26.92 23.39 10.37
C ARG A 45 -28.14 24.20 10.78
N ILE A 46 -27.94 25.51 10.96
CA ILE A 46 -29.00 26.45 11.34
C ILE A 46 -29.25 27.43 10.22
N ARG A 47 -30.53 27.64 9.92
CA ARG A 47 -30.99 28.66 8.98
C ARG A 47 -30.83 30.06 9.54
N LEU A 48 -29.91 30.83 8.94
CA LEU A 48 -29.72 32.24 9.25
C LEU A 48 -30.70 33.14 8.45
N PRO A 49 -31.08 34.31 9.00
CA PRO A 49 -31.85 35.30 8.26
C PRO A 49 -31.10 35.76 6.99
N ARG A 50 -31.85 36.05 5.92
CA ARG A 50 -31.31 36.44 4.59
C ARG A 50 -30.94 37.93 4.55
N GLU A 51 -29.77 38.26 4.02
CA GLU A 51 -29.41 39.62 3.55
C GLU A 51 -29.40 39.59 1.99
N GLY A 52 -30.57 39.48 1.33
CA GLY A 52 -30.67 39.58 -0.15
C GLY A 52 -31.58 38.57 -0.90
N SER A 53 -31.72 38.75 -2.23
CA SER A 53 -32.71 38.11 -3.12
C SER A 53 -32.21 36.90 -3.94
N GLY A 54 -31.50 35.95 -3.32
CA GLY A 54 -31.04 34.70 -3.97
C GLY A 54 -31.78 33.46 -3.46
N ALA A 55 -32.10 32.50 -4.34
CA ALA A 55 -33.02 31.38 -4.09
C ALA A 55 -32.45 30.17 -3.30
N ALA A 56 -31.17 30.14 -2.92
CA ALA A 56 -30.61 29.03 -2.15
C ALA A 56 -30.87 29.15 -0.63
N ASP A 57 -31.04 28.01 0.05
CA ASP A 57 -31.25 27.97 1.50
C ASP A 57 -29.99 28.36 2.29
N ASN A 58 -30.10 29.36 3.17
CA ASN A 58 -28.99 29.93 3.95
C ASN A 58 -28.75 29.17 5.27
N PHE A 59 -28.27 27.94 5.16
CA PHE A 59 -27.87 27.13 6.31
C PHE A 59 -26.37 27.27 6.59
N ARG A 60 -26.00 27.49 7.85
CA ARG A 60 -24.60 27.55 8.31
C ARG A 60 -24.33 26.51 9.40
N PRO A 61 -23.16 25.85 9.43
CA PRO A 61 -22.80 24.90 10.46
C PRO A 61 -22.52 25.59 11.81
N PHE A 62 -23.05 25.00 12.87
CA PHE A 62 -22.79 25.40 14.24
C PHE A 62 -22.49 24.17 15.11
N SER A 63 -21.57 24.36 16.04
CA SER A 63 -21.37 23.44 17.15
C SER A 63 -22.32 23.83 18.28
N LEU A 64 -23.14 22.87 18.71
CA LEU A 64 -24.10 23.00 19.79
C LEU A 64 -23.60 22.23 21.02
N ASP A 65 -23.32 22.94 22.11
CA ASP A 65 -23.03 22.36 23.42
C ASP A 65 -24.25 22.52 24.35
N LEU A 66 -24.84 21.39 24.72
CA LEU A 66 -25.88 21.29 25.74
C LEU A 66 -25.23 20.93 27.07
N LEU A 67 -25.52 21.71 28.11
CA LEU A 67 -24.98 21.57 29.46
C LEU A 67 -26.14 21.56 30.46
N ARG A 68 -26.11 20.65 31.42
CA ARG A 68 -27.12 20.62 32.48
C ARG A 68 -26.82 21.69 33.53
N GLY A 69 -27.85 22.43 33.95
CA GLY A 69 -27.73 23.40 35.05
C GLY A 69 -27.51 22.72 36.39
N GLU A 70 -26.64 23.28 37.23
CA GLU A 70 -26.39 22.75 38.59
C GLU A 70 -27.51 23.08 39.58
N ALA A 71 -28.22 24.19 39.37
CA ALA A 71 -29.23 24.70 40.31
C ALA A 71 -30.65 24.16 40.08
N GLU A 72 -31.03 23.88 38.82
CA GLU A 72 -32.37 23.41 38.46
C GLU A 72 -32.27 22.18 37.54
N ARG A 73 -32.87 21.07 37.96
CA ARG A 73 -32.74 19.77 37.28
C ARG A 73 -33.36 19.73 35.88
N ASP A 74 -34.25 20.65 35.56
CA ASP A 74 -34.99 20.68 34.29
C ASP A 74 -34.53 21.80 33.36
N VAL A 75 -33.47 22.54 33.72
CA VAL A 75 -32.89 23.60 32.91
C VAL A 75 -31.59 23.14 32.28
N PHE A 76 -31.47 23.37 30.96
CA PHE A 76 -30.27 23.13 30.18
C PHE A 76 -29.78 24.44 29.59
N MET A 77 -28.47 24.67 29.66
CA MET A 77 -27.79 25.73 28.94
C MET A 77 -27.36 25.21 27.57
N LEU A 78 -27.52 26.07 26.56
CA LEU A 78 -27.21 25.75 25.18
C LEU A 78 -26.24 26.81 24.65
N VAL A 79 -25.05 26.38 24.23
CA VAL A 79 -24.00 27.24 23.68
C VAL A 79 -23.84 26.92 22.20
N LEU A 80 -24.07 27.92 21.35
CA LEU A 80 -23.81 27.83 19.91
C LEU A 80 -22.49 28.50 19.56
N ARG A 81 -21.68 27.83 18.74
CA ARG A 81 -20.46 28.38 18.14
C ARG A 81 -20.50 28.19 16.63
N GLU A 82 -20.10 29.20 15.88
CA GLU A 82 -19.84 29.04 14.44
C GLU A 82 -18.70 28.03 14.26
N ASN A 83 -18.85 27.13 13.29
CA ASN A 83 -17.87 26.07 13.04
C ASN A 83 -17.60 25.85 11.54
N ASP A 84 -17.75 26.92 10.75
CA ASP A 84 -17.57 26.93 9.31
C ASP A 84 -16.19 26.33 8.94
N ASP A 85 -15.11 26.80 9.59
CA ASP A 85 -13.74 26.34 9.32
C ASP A 85 -13.55 24.82 9.51
N VAL A 86 -14.14 24.22 10.55
CA VAL A 86 -13.97 22.78 10.81
C VAL A 86 -14.81 21.93 9.86
N ALA A 87 -15.97 22.44 9.44
CA ALA A 87 -16.79 21.76 8.45
C ALA A 87 -16.09 21.76 7.08
N GLU A 88 -15.59 22.92 6.64
CA GLU A 88 -14.84 23.08 5.40
C GLU A 88 -13.57 22.20 5.39
N LEU A 89 -12.75 22.26 6.44
CA LEU A 89 -11.54 21.42 6.54
C LEU A 89 -11.86 19.91 6.52
N ARG A 90 -13.01 19.49 7.06
CA ARG A 90 -13.42 18.07 7.02
C ARG A 90 -13.83 17.65 5.62
N GLU A 91 -14.53 18.52 4.90
CA GLU A 91 -14.94 18.28 3.52
C GLU A 91 -13.71 18.25 2.61
N GLU A 92 -12.82 19.24 2.70
CA GLU A 92 -11.55 19.26 1.98
C GLU A 92 -10.70 18.02 2.25
N LEU A 93 -10.63 17.58 3.51
CA LEU A 93 -9.91 16.35 3.87
C LEU A 93 -10.56 15.09 3.28
N ALA A 94 -11.89 15.03 3.24
CA ALA A 94 -12.61 13.91 2.66
C ALA A 94 -12.37 13.84 1.14
N GLU A 95 -12.50 14.97 0.45
CA GLU A 95 -12.22 15.09 -0.99
C GLU A 95 -10.77 14.74 -1.32
N ALA A 96 -9.80 15.28 -0.55
CA ALA A 96 -8.39 14.98 -0.72
C ALA A 96 -8.09 13.48 -0.51
N ARG A 97 -8.74 12.84 0.46
CA ARG A 97 -8.60 11.39 0.70
C ARG A 97 -9.18 10.57 -0.43
N GLU A 98 -10.35 10.92 -0.94
CA GLU A 98 -10.97 10.22 -2.06
C GLU A 98 -10.14 10.37 -3.33
N ALA A 99 -9.65 11.58 -3.62
CA ALA A 99 -8.75 11.84 -4.74
C ALA A 99 -7.45 11.03 -4.62
N ALA A 100 -6.85 10.98 -3.43
CA ALA A 100 -5.65 10.18 -3.19
C ALA A 100 -5.89 8.68 -3.38
N ALA A 101 -7.02 8.16 -2.88
CA ALA A 101 -7.38 6.74 -3.05
C ALA A 101 -7.62 6.39 -4.53
N ALA A 102 -8.33 7.26 -5.27
CA ALA A 102 -8.55 7.09 -6.70
C ALA A 102 -7.23 7.12 -7.49
N ALA A 103 -6.30 8.00 -7.12
CA ALA A 103 -4.98 8.10 -7.74
C ALA A 103 -4.15 6.82 -7.53
N GLU A 104 -4.14 6.24 -6.32
CA GLU A 104 -3.42 4.98 -6.06
C GLU A 104 -4.01 3.80 -6.85
N VAL A 105 -5.34 3.69 -6.94
CA VAL A 105 -5.98 2.66 -7.78
C VAL A 105 -5.63 2.85 -9.26
N ALA A 106 -5.64 4.08 -9.76
CA ALA A 106 -5.28 4.39 -11.15
C ALA A 106 -3.81 4.06 -11.43
N LYS A 107 -2.90 4.44 -10.53
CA LYS A 107 -1.47 4.11 -10.58
C LYS A 107 -1.25 2.60 -10.64
N GLY A 108 -1.90 1.84 -9.77
CA GLY A 108 -1.80 0.37 -9.75
C GLY A 108 -2.28 -0.28 -11.06
N ARG A 109 -3.41 0.18 -11.60
CA ARG A 109 -3.93 -0.31 -12.90
C ARG A 109 -3.00 0.04 -14.06
N PHE A 110 -2.53 1.28 -14.13
CA PHE A 110 -1.60 1.73 -15.17
C PHE A 110 -0.34 0.87 -15.20
N LEU A 111 0.26 0.67 -14.03
CA LEU A 111 1.43 -0.16 -13.86
C LEU A 111 1.19 -1.60 -14.31
N ALA A 112 0.07 -2.22 -13.90
CA ALA A 112 -0.28 -3.57 -14.33
C ALA A 112 -0.40 -3.72 -15.86
N VAL A 113 -1.02 -2.75 -16.54
CA VAL A 113 -1.13 -2.75 -18.01
C VAL A 113 0.23 -2.60 -18.67
N VAL A 114 1.02 -1.61 -18.24
CA VAL A 114 2.38 -1.38 -18.79
C VAL A 114 3.26 -2.61 -18.62
N SER A 115 3.14 -3.34 -17.51
CA SER A 115 3.80 -4.64 -17.32
C SER A 115 3.58 -5.61 -18.47
N HIS A 116 2.30 -5.81 -18.80
CA HIS A 116 1.87 -6.82 -19.73
C HIS A 116 2.29 -6.44 -21.16
N GLU A 117 2.10 -5.16 -21.49
CA GLU A 117 2.50 -4.58 -22.77
C GLU A 117 4.01 -4.57 -22.97
N LEU A 118 4.81 -4.50 -21.91
CA LEU A 118 6.28 -4.61 -22.00
C LEU A 118 6.76 -6.06 -22.00
N ARG A 119 6.15 -6.95 -21.20
CA ARG A 119 6.56 -8.36 -21.10
C ARG A 119 6.43 -9.10 -22.42
N THR A 120 5.35 -8.86 -23.16
CA THR A 120 5.06 -9.56 -24.42
C THR A 120 6.14 -9.32 -25.49
N PRO A 121 6.47 -8.07 -25.89
CA PRO A 121 7.53 -7.82 -26.87
C PRO A 121 8.91 -8.20 -26.35
N LEU A 122 9.19 -8.03 -25.05
CA LEU A 122 10.48 -8.45 -24.50
C LEU A 122 10.67 -9.97 -24.56
N ASN A 123 9.65 -10.74 -24.20
CA ASN A 123 9.73 -12.20 -24.27
C ASN A 123 9.96 -12.67 -25.72
N ALA A 124 9.39 -11.98 -26.70
CA ALA A 124 9.66 -12.26 -28.11
C ALA A 124 11.12 -11.94 -28.48
N ILE A 125 11.66 -10.79 -28.09
CA ILE A 125 13.06 -10.41 -28.35
C ILE A 125 14.03 -11.39 -27.68
N ILE A 126 13.79 -11.77 -26.42
CA ILE A 126 14.59 -12.76 -25.69
C ILE A 126 14.51 -14.11 -26.40
N GLY A 127 13.30 -14.55 -26.77
CA GLY A 127 13.09 -15.83 -27.46
C GLY A 127 13.79 -15.91 -28.82
N PHE A 128 13.69 -14.86 -29.64
CA PHE A 128 14.42 -14.82 -30.92
C PHE A 128 15.94 -14.75 -30.71
N SER A 129 16.41 -14.02 -29.70
CA SER A 129 17.83 -13.97 -29.36
C SER A 129 18.35 -15.33 -28.87
N ASP A 130 17.56 -16.07 -28.08
CA ASP A 130 17.87 -17.44 -27.67
C ASP A 130 17.94 -18.37 -28.88
N MET A 131 16.97 -18.33 -29.80
CA MET A 131 16.99 -19.17 -31.02
C MET A 131 18.23 -18.90 -31.88
N LEU A 132 18.63 -17.64 -32.00
CA LEU A 132 19.83 -17.23 -32.74
C LEU A 132 21.11 -17.74 -32.05
N LEU A 133 21.21 -17.62 -30.72
CA LEU A 133 22.37 -18.10 -29.95
C LEU A 133 22.53 -19.63 -29.98
N HIS A 134 21.42 -20.36 -30.08
CA HIS A 134 21.41 -21.82 -30.26
C HIS A 134 21.68 -22.24 -31.71
N GLU A 135 21.97 -21.29 -32.62
CA GLU A 135 22.34 -21.54 -34.02
C GLU A 135 21.29 -22.40 -34.77
N MET A 136 20.01 -22.31 -34.37
CA MET A 136 18.90 -23.10 -34.94
C MET A 136 18.67 -22.83 -36.43
N PHE A 137 19.19 -21.70 -36.94
CA PHE A 137 19.11 -21.28 -38.34
C PHE A 137 20.48 -21.23 -39.02
N GLY A 138 21.48 -21.88 -38.43
CA GLY A 138 22.86 -21.92 -38.90
C GLY A 138 23.82 -21.12 -38.03
N ALA A 139 25.11 -21.45 -38.13
CA ALA A 139 26.17 -20.80 -37.36
C ALA A 139 26.42 -19.35 -37.83
N PHE A 140 26.79 -18.50 -36.87
CA PHE A 140 27.21 -17.13 -37.18
C PHE A 140 28.48 -17.12 -38.04
N LYS A 141 28.49 -16.32 -39.11
CA LYS A 141 29.69 -16.15 -39.97
C LYS A 141 30.75 -15.28 -39.30
N ASP A 142 30.33 -14.31 -38.50
CA ASP A 142 31.22 -13.42 -37.74
C ASP A 142 30.94 -13.62 -36.23
N PRO A 143 31.94 -14.00 -35.42
CA PRO A 143 31.81 -14.16 -33.97
C PRO A 143 31.20 -12.94 -33.25
N ARG A 144 31.42 -11.73 -33.77
CA ARG A 144 30.86 -10.49 -33.19
C ARG A 144 29.34 -10.44 -33.26
N GLN A 145 28.72 -11.11 -34.23
CA GLN A 145 27.26 -11.20 -34.32
C GLN A 145 26.69 -11.98 -33.14
N LYS A 146 27.36 -13.07 -32.74
CA LYS A 146 26.97 -13.87 -31.57
C LYS A 146 27.08 -13.06 -30.28
N GLU A 147 28.14 -12.27 -30.16
CA GLU A 147 28.34 -11.34 -29.03
C GLU A 147 27.22 -10.29 -28.95
N TYR A 148 26.87 -9.64 -30.06
CA TYR A 148 25.79 -8.65 -30.08
C TYR A 148 24.41 -9.25 -29.75
N VAL A 149 24.09 -10.44 -30.27
CA VAL A 149 22.84 -11.13 -29.90
C VAL A 149 22.84 -11.48 -28.41
N GLY A 150 23.99 -11.87 -27.86
CA GLY A 150 24.17 -12.07 -26.42
C GLY A 150 23.85 -10.81 -25.61
N LEU A 151 24.38 -9.66 -26.01
CA LEU A 151 24.13 -8.37 -25.36
C LEU A 151 22.67 -7.93 -25.45
N VAL A 152 22.01 -8.15 -26.60
CA VAL A 152 20.57 -7.85 -26.77
C VAL A 152 19.73 -8.71 -25.82
N ARG A 153 20.04 -10.00 -25.73
CA ARG A 153 19.37 -10.93 -24.81
C ARG A 153 19.53 -10.51 -23.36
N GLU A 154 20.76 -10.21 -22.94
CA GLU A 154 21.07 -9.79 -21.57
C GLU A 154 20.34 -8.48 -21.22
N SER A 155 20.37 -7.50 -22.14
CA SER A 155 19.67 -6.22 -21.97
C SER A 155 18.15 -6.40 -21.87
N GLY A 156 17.58 -7.30 -22.68
CA GLY A 156 16.16 -7.68 -22.59
C GLY A 156 15.83 -8.30 -21.24
N GLN A 157 16.59 -9.30 -20.79
CA GLN A 157 16.39 -9.91 -19.48
C GLN A 157 16.49 -8.89 -18.33
N HIS A 158 17.45 -7.97 -18.41
CA HIS A 158 17.61 -6.92 -17.42
C HIS A 158 16.41 -5.99 -17.38
N LEU A 159 15.94 -5.49 -18.52
CA LEU A 159 14.77 -4.61 -18.58
C LEU A 159 13.49 -5.32 -18.10
N LEU A 160 13.30 -6.60 -18.44
CA LEU A 160 12.18 -7.39 -17.93
C LEU A 160 12.20 -7.50 -16.40
N SER A 161 13.40 -7.71 -15.83
CA SER A 161 13.60 -7.78 -14.38
C SER A 161 13.28 -6.46 -13.71
N VAL A 162 13.71 -5.32 -14.28
CA VAL A 162 13.44 -3.98 -13.75
C VAL A 162 11.94 -3.69 -13.77
N VAL A 163 11.28 -3.93 -14.91
CA VAL A 163 9.84 -3.71 -15.06
C VAL A 163 9.07 -4.57 -14.06
N THR A 164 9.41 -5.86 -13.94
CA THR A 164 8.75 -6.76 -13.01
C THR A 164 8.93 -6.31 -11.55
N SER A 165 10.15 -5.89 -11.18
CA SER A 165 10.45 -5.44 -9.82
C SER A 165 9.68 -4.18 -9.43
N ILE A 166 9.57 -3.19 -10.33
CA ILE A 166 8.80 -1.95 -10.07
C ILE A 166 7.34 -2.26 -9.76
N LEU A 167 6.77 -3.24 -10.43
CA LEU A 167 5.36 -3.62 -10.28
C LEU A 167 5.11 -4.39 -9.01
N ASP A 168 6.00 -5.31 -8.66
CA ASP A 168 5.92 -6.06 -7.42
C ASP A 168 5.99 -5.10 -6.23
N VAL A 169 6.93 -4.13 -6.25
CA VAL A 169 7.00 -3.05 -5.25
C VAL A 169 5.70 -2.26 -5.20
N SER A 170 5.18 -1.84 -6.36
CA SER A 170 3.94 -1.05 -6.41
C SER A 170 2.71 -1.82 -5.89
N ARG A 171 2.63 -3.12 -6.13
CA ARG A 171 1.56 -3.98 -5.57
C ARG A 171 1.70 -4.15 -4.06
N ILE A 172 2.93 -4.26 -3.56
CA ILE A 172 3.22 -4.37 -2.12
C ILE A 172 2.85 -3.06 -1.41
N GLU A 173 3.26 -1.92 -1.95
CA GLU A 173 2.93 -0.58 -1.38
C GLU A 173 1.42 -0.33 -1.34
N ALA A 174 0.69 -0.76 -2.37
CA ALA A 174 -0.77 -0.64 -2.42
C ALA A 174 -1.51 -1.68 -1.57
N GLY A 175 -0.82 -2.59 -0.87
CA GLY A 175 -1.44 -3.68 -0.11
C GLY A 175 -2.18 -4.71 -0.98
N ALA A 176 -1.97 -4.69 -2.29
CA ALA A 176 -2.65 -5.55 -3.27
C ALA A 176 -1.88 -6.85 -3.59
N TYR A 177 -0.73 -7.08 -2.94
CA TYR A 177 0.03 -8.32 -3.09
C TYR A 177 -0.66 -9.45 -2.31
N ALA A 178 -1.40 -10.30 -3.02
CA ALA A 178 -2.03 -11.47 -2.44
C ALA A 178 -0.99 -12.57 -2.19
N THR A 179 -0.76 -12.91 -0.92
CA THR A 179 0.11 -14.03 -0.54
C THR A 179 -0.67 -15.34 -0.49
N GLU A 180 -0.20 -16.35 -1.19
CA GLU A 180 -0.79 -17.70 -1.16
C GLU A 180 -0.03 -18.55 -0.12
N LEU A 181 -0.55 -18.66 1.10
CA LEU A 181 0.08 -19.45 2.16
C LEU A 181 -0.04 -20.95 1.86
N GLU A 182 1.10 -21.63 1.78
CA GLU A 182 1.17 -23.08 1.72
C GLU A 182 2.22 -23.63 2.68
N THR A 183 2.04 -24.89 3.08
CA THR A 183 3.02 -25.61 3.91
C THR A 183 4.01 -26.31 3.00
N PHE A 184 5.29 -25.99 3.15
CA PHE A 184 6.37 -26.61 2.38
C PHE A 184 7.67 -26.70 3.20
N ARG A 185 8.56 -27.61 2.80
CA ARG A 185 9.88 -27.73 3.42
C ARG A 185 10.80 -26.63 2.90
N PHE A 186 11.35 -25.81 3.79
CA PHE A 186 12.19 -24.66 3.38
C PHE A 186 13.40 -25.08 2.52
N VAL A 187 13.94 -26.28 2.76
CA VAL A 187 15.06 -26.83 1.98
C VAL A 187 14.75 -26.92 0.48
N GLU A 188 13.50 -27.19 0.10
CA GLU A 188 13.11 -27.28 -1.31
C GLU A 188 13.20 -25.91 -2.02
N ALA A 189 12.92 -24.82 -1.31
CA ALA A 189 13.08 -23.48 -1.85
C ALA A 189 14.57 -23.13 -2.02
N VAL A 190 15.42 -23.57 -1.08
CA VAL A 190 16.88 -23.36 -1.17
C VAL A 190 17.49 -24.20 -2.29
N ASP A 191 17.09 -25.47 -2.46
CA ASP A 191 17.62 -26.34 -3.51
C ASP A 191 17.34 -25.79 -4.92
N MET A 192 16.15 -25.22 -5.12
CA MET A 192 15.82 -24.55 -6.37
C MET A 192 16.70 -23.31 -6.59
N CYS A 193 16.84 -22.44 -5.59
CA CYS A 193 17.69 -21.26 -5.66
C CYS A 193 19.16 -21.65 -5.95
N ARG A 194 19.68 -22.66 -5.25
CA ARG A 194 21.03 -23.19 -5.44
C ARG A 194 21.24 -23.71 -6.85
N SER A 195 20.27 -24.45 -7.39
CA SER A 195 20.34 -24.99 -8.76
C SER A 195 20.43 -23.87 -9.81
N MET A 196 19.71 -22.76 -9.60
CA MET A 196 19.78 -21.60 -10.49
C MET A 196 21.10 -20.82 -10.36
N MET A 197 21.63 -20.67 -9.14
CA MET A 197 22.84 -19.88 -8.90
C MET A 197 24.14 -20.63 -9.19
N ARG A 198 24.11 -21.96 -9.20
CA ARG A 198 25.32 -22.79 -9.38
C ARG A 198 26.10 -22.49 -10.67
N PRO A 199 25.48 -22.40 -11.86
CA PRO A 199 26.24 -22.07 -13.08
C PRO A 199 26.91 -20.69 -13.02
N LEU A 200 26.27 -19.71 -12.39
CA LEU A 200 26.79 -18.35 -12.23
C LEU A 200 27.95 -18.31 -11.22
N ALA A 201 27.82 -19.04 -10.11
CA ALA A 201 28.87 -19.16 -9.11
C ALA A 201 30.09 -19.91 -9.67
N ASP A 202 29.87 -21.03 -10.37
CA ASP A 202 30.93 -21.84 -10.97
C ASP A 202 31.71 -21.03 -12.03
N ALA A 203 31.04 -20.18 -12.82
CA ALA A 203 31.68 -19.31 -13.81
C ALA A 203 32.68 -18.30 -13.18
N LYS A 204 32.46 -17.91 -11.93
CA LYS A 204 33.36 -17.02 -11.14
C LYS A 204 34.25 -17.77 -10.14
N GLY A 205 34.17 -19.11 -10.09
CA GLY A 205 34.83 -19.90 -9.05
C GLY A 205 34.36 -19.58 -7.62
N ILE A 206 33.14 -19.08 -7.45
CA ILE A 206 32.56 -18.76 -6.14
C ILE A 206 32.06 -20.04 -5.46
N VAL A 207 32.43 -20.24 -4.20
CA VAL A 207 31.92 -21.36 -3.39
C VAL A 207 30.48 -21.08 -2.95
N LEU A 208 29.52 -21.82 -3.51
CA LEU A 208 28.12 -21.77 -3.10
C LEU A 208 27.78 -22.88 -2.08
N ALA A 209 27.65 -22.49 -0.82
CA ALA A 209 27.37 -23.37 0.31
C ALA A 209 25.99 -23.14 0.92
N THR A 210 25.51 -24.14 1.66
CA THR A 210 24.24 -24.11 2.38
C THR A 210 24.44 -24.52 3.83
N GLN A 211 23.86 -23.77 4.76
CA GLN A 211 23.92 -24.02 6.20
C GLN A 211 22.49 -24.07 6.76
N ILE A 212 21.79 -25.16 6.47
CA ILE A 212 20.42 -25.37 6.92
C ILE A 212 20.43 -26.45 7.98
N ALA A 213 20.01 -26.11 9.20
CA ALA A 213 19.88 -27.09 10.25
C ALA A 213 18.76 -28.10 9.91
N PRO A 214 18.90 -29.40 10.26
CA PRO A 214 17.88 -30.41 9.95
C PRO A 214 16.49 -30.12 10.52
N ASP A 215 16.43 -29.33 11.61
CA ASP A 215 15.21 -28.88 12.28
C ASP A 215 14.57 -27.62 11.63
N ALA A 216 15.13 -27.12 10.53
CA ALA A 216 14.50 -26.04 9.75
C ALA A 216 13.07 -26.41 9.32
N GLY A 217 12.82 -27.69 9.04
CA GLY A 217 11.48 -28.26 8.92
C GLY A 217 10.59 -27.60 7.87
N GLU A 218 9.29 -27.69 8.11
CA GLU A 218 8.26 -27.05 7.28
C GLU A 218 7.95 -25.64 7.76
N ILE A 219 7.58 -24.78 6.81
CA ILE A 219 7.09 -23.43 7.05
C ILE A 219 5.75 -23.25 6.34
N ASN A 220 4.89 -22.40 6.92
CA ASN A 220 3.64 -21.98 6.31
C ASN A 220 3.82 -20.54 5.77
N ALA A 221 4.07 -20.42 4.48
CA ALA A 221 4.40 -19.15 3.81
C ALA A 221 4.04 -19.22 2.32
N ASP A 222 4.09 -18.09 1.64
CA ASP A 222 4.04 -18.07 0.17
C ASP A 222 5.38 -18.56 -0.39
N ARG A 223 5.38 -19.79 -0.91
CA ARG A 223 6.58 -20.43 -1.47
C ARG A 223 7.20 -19.62 -2.59
N ARG A 224 6.39 -19.03 -3.48
CA ARG A 224 6.88 -18.23 -4.61
C ARG A 224 7.59 -16.99 -4.10
N ALA A 225 7.00 -16.31 -3.13
CA ALA A 225 7.62 -15.13 -2.51
C ALA A 225 8.94 -15.49 -1.81
N VAL A 226 8.99 -16.57 -1.03
CA VAL A 226 10.22 -17.03 -0.36
C VAL A 226 11.32 -17.38 -1.37
N GLN A 227 10.96 -18.09 -2.44
CA GLN A 227 11.88 -18.41 -3.52
C GLN A 227 12.43 -17.15 -4.20
N GLN A 228 11.57 -16.17 -4.47
CA GLN A 228 11.98 -14.91 -5.08
C GLN A 228 12.93 -14.11 -4.15
N ILE A 229 12.66 -14.09 -2.84
CA ILE A 229 13.56 -13.48 -1.85
C ILE A 229 14.94 -14.14 -1.91
N LEU A 230 15.00 -15.48 -1.86
CA LEU A 230 16.26 -16.22 -1.93
C LEU A 230 17.02 -15.95 -3.23
N ILE A 231 16.33 -15.97 -4.38
CA ILE A 231 16.93 -15.68 -5.69
C ILE A 231 17.50 -14.27 -5.73
N ASN A 232 16.75 -13.27 -5.28
CA ASN A 232 17.20 -11.88 -5.30
C ASN A 232 18.45 -11.68 -4.43
N LEU A 233 18.44 -12.25 -3.22
CA LEU A 233 19.58 -12.15 -2.31
C LEU A 233 20.80 -12.91 -2.82
N ALA A 234 20.62 -14.16 -3.28
CA ALA A 234 21.72 -14.99 -3.77
C ALA A 234 22.30 -14.49 -5.11
N SER A 235 21.46 -13.96 -6.00
CA SER A 235 21.90 -13.35 -7.26
C SER A 235 22.75 -12.11 -6.99
N ASN A 236 22.32 -11.24 -6.07
CA ASN A 236 23.12 -10.09 -5.65
C ASN A 236 24.45 -10.54 -5.02
N ALA A 237 24.42 -11.52 -4.12
CA ALA A 237 25.62 -12.08 -3.51
C ALA A 237 26.63 -12.59 -4.56
N VAL A 238 26.20 -13.42 -5.52
CA VAL A 238 27.06 -13.95 -6.60
C VAL A 238 27.54 -12.85 -7.54
N LYS A 239 26.70 -11.85 -7.83
CA LYS A 239 27.04 -10.72 -8.69
C LYS A 239 28.15 -9.85 -8.08
N PHE A 240 28.06 -9.53 -6.80
CA PHE A 240 28.97 -8.58 -6.12
C PHE A 240 30.14 -9.24 -5.38
N THR A 241 30.16 -10.57 -5.29
CA THR A 241 31.33 -11.32 -4.81
C THR A 241 32.39 -11.41 -5.91
N PRO A 242 33.66 -11.06 -5.62
CA PRO A 242 34.79 -11.28 -6.52
C PRO A 242 35.04 -12.77 -6.79
N ASP A 243 35.78 -13.05 -7.87
CA ASP A 243 36.14 -14.41 -8.25
C ASP A 243 36.90 -15.13 -7.12
N GLY A 244 36.57 -16.42 -6.90
CA GLY A 244 37.14 -17.22 -5.81
C GLY A 244 36.56 -16.94 -4.41
N GLY A 245 35.56 -16.06 -4.29
CA GLY A 245 34.87 -15.78 -3.02
C GLY A 245 33.89 -16.88 -2.58
N SER A 246 33.03 -16.56 -1.60
CA SER A 246 32.03 -17.52 -1.09
C SER A 246 30.67 -16.87 -0.83
N VAL A 247 29.61 -17.65 -1.06
CA VAL A 247 28.22 -17.31 -0.76
C VAL A 247 27.58 -18.46 0.01
N VAL A 248 26.93 -18.15 1.12
CA VAL A 248 26.30 -19.12 2.02
C VAL A 248 24.82 -18.80 2.20
N ILE A 249 23.96 -19.74 1.84
CA ILE A 249 22.52 -19.67 2.14
C ILE A 249 22.27 -20.42 3.46
N GLY A 250 21.88 -19.70 4.50
CA GLY A 250 21.69 -20.26 5.83
C GLY A 250 20.25 -20.18 6.32
N ALA A 251 19.86 -21.12 7.17
CA ALA A 251 18.60 -21.05 7.90
C ALA A 251 18.68 -21.72 9.27
N LYS A 252 18.01 -21.10 10.24
CA LYS A 252 17.94 -21.56 11.63
C LYS A 252 16.55 -21.31 12.20
N ARG A 253 16.02 -22.29 12.93
CA ARG A 253 14.76 -22.13 13.66
C ARG A 253 15.00 -21.39 14.98
N VAL A 254 14.18 -20.38 15.26
CA VAL A 254 14.22 -19.56 16.47
C VAL A 254 12.80 -19.51 17.04
N GLY A 255 12.53 -20.38 18.02
CA GLY A 255 11.18 -20.57 18.54
C GLY A 255 10.22 -21.07 17.45
N SER A 256 9.12 -20.35 17.24
CA SER A 256 8.12 -20.66 16.21
C SER A 256 8.46 -20.13 14.81
N ARG A 257 9.54 -19.35 14.67
CA ARG A 257 9.92 -18.69 13.41
C ARG A 257 11.14 -19.34 12.77
N LEU A 258 11.20 -19.29 11.45
CA LEU A 258 12.40 -19.64 10.70
C LEU A 258 13.13 -18.34 10.31
N HIS A 259 14.40 -18.23 10.71
CA HIS A 259 15.29 -17.16 10.28
C HIS A 259 16.16 -17.72 9.16
N PHE A 260 16.22 -17.04 8.02
CA PHE A 260 17.09 -17.41 6.91
C PHE A 260 17.85 -16.18 6.41
N TRP A 261 19.01 -16.42 5.82
CA TRP A 261 19.91 -15.37 5.37
C TRP A 261 20.74 -15.85 4.18
N VAL A 262 21.30 -14.89 3.46
CA VAL A 262 22.37 -15.10 2.49
C VAL A 262 23.55 -14.27 2.99
N SER A 263 24.70 -14.90 3.12
CA SER A 263 25.96 -14.24 3.47
C SER A 263 26.92 -14.36 2.30
N ASP A 264 27.65 -13.30 2.00
CA ASP A 264 28.66 -13.28 0.95
C ASP A 264 29.96 -12.63 1.43
N THR A 265 31.03 -12.87 0.69
CA THR A 265 32.35 -12.24 0.91
C THR A 265 32.63 -11.15 -0.12
N GLY A 266 31.57 -10.48 -0.61
CA GLY A 266 31.65 -9.43 -1.59
C GLY A 266 32.08 -8.09 -1.03
N ILE A 267 31.96 -7.06 -1.86
CA ILE A 267 32.43 -5.70 -1.57
C ILE A 267 31.61 -4.97 -0.48
N GLY A 268 30.46 -5.53 -0.07
CA GLY A 268 29.54 -4.91 0.87
C GLY A 268 28.70 -3.77 0.26
N ILE A 269 27.87 -3.15 1.09
CA ILE A 269 27.10 -1.95 0.75
C ILE A 269 27.67 -0.80 1.60
N ALA A 270 28.01 0.31 0.93
CA ALA A 270 28.53 1.53 1.57
C ALA A 270 27.39 2.47 1.97
#